data_AF-A0A5D0VUW4-F1
#
_entry.id   AF-A0A5D0VUW4-F1
#
_cell.length_a   1.000
_cell.length_b   1.000
_cell.length_c   1.000
_cell.angle_alpha   90.00
_cell.angle_beta   90.00
_cell.angle_gamma   90.00
#
_symmetry.space_group_name_H-M   'P 1'
#
loop_
_entity.id
_entity.type
_entity.pdbx_description
1 polymer ?
#
loop_
_entity_poly.entity_id
_entity_poly.type
_entity_poly.pdbx_seq_one_letter_code
_entity_poly.pdbx_strand_id
1 'polypeptide(L)'
;MRKNEYSDHRSVIADSWNRCIAWGLDHDDQPAPLMPESARLEEIERQYSELLSVTEAEVLPYYRNVLANSRCLILLADQHATVLNSWGDERITETRLKPWFQTGTNWQEQNCGTNAIGTSIAVGAPVQIQRNEHFLKTNRSIISSAAPIFDAHRQIVGVLSVFSDAYLPQAHTLGMVRLLSQSVENRLINRQFGPDHFQITLNTTADNFDSPWSGILVCDDSGRVIASNQRADQLLGTNTVEGRLDQLFTGHRNHILGHPETETLQLTTRSKVRLSARIKRPTRVISKSEQAPLLGDVSQSGQLLDIDKLEYGDSAVKRCATQSFKVLQRGVPVLITGETGVGKEVLVKALHRASHRRDQPLVAVNCAAIPPELVESELFGYEAGAFTGARAQGSLGFIRKAHKGILFLDEIGEMPLSAQSRLLRVLQERAVTPVGSTDSVPVDILLVTATNRPLASHIENGHFRADLYYRINGLCTELPALRNRADRLALIKNLYSQHRDPGQSEQLSPKVLSALDQHPWPGNIRQLVNVLRVAIAIADGEDVEIWHLPEDFLAEFEAASGDESDPNTPEPGVGGVKVEPGDTLTRTLQVYRKCTGNVSQAARELAISRNTLYKRLRELGVR
;
A
#
# COMPACT_ATOMS: atom_id res chain seq x y z
N MET A 1 -27.12 9.16 -10.83
CA MET A 1 -27.60 9.29 -9.44
C MET A 1 -28.67 10.37 -9.44
N ARG A 2 -29.91 10.16 -8.94
CA ARG A 2 -30.81 11.26 -8.47
C ARG A 2 -32.28 10.95 -8.10
N LYS A 3 -32.85 9.75 -8.30
CA LYS A 3 -34.28 9.49 -7.88
C LYS A 3 -34.47 8.63 -6.63
N ASN A 4 -33.64 7.62 -6.37
CA ASN A 4 -33.78 6.75 -5.19
C ASN A 4 -33.13 7.29 -3.90
N GLU A 5 -32.04 8.05 -3.97
CA GLU A 5 -31.38 8.59 -2.76
C GLU A 5 -32.22 9.68 -2.06
N TYR A 6 -32.99 10.47 -2.82
CA TYR A 6 -33.83 11.54 -2.25
C TYR A 6 -35.09 11.02 -1.54
N SER A 7 -35.65 9.89 -1.96
CA SER A 7 -36.76 9.25 -1.25
C SER A 7 -36.30 8.67 0.09
N ASP A 8 -35.09 8.11 0.12
CA ASP A 8 -34.49 7.46 1.30
C ASP A 8 -34.13 8.48 2.41
N HIS A 9 -33.60 9.65 2.02
CA HIS A 9 -33.28 10.72 2.98
C HIS A 9 -34.51 11.29 3.68
N ARG A 10 -35.61 11.54 2.94
CA ARG A 10 -36.84 12.08 3.53
C ARG A 10 -37.49 11.09 4.51
N SER A 11 -37.44 9.79 4.22
CA SER A 11 -37.92 8.77 5.16
C SER A 11 -37.10 8.76 6.45
N VAL A 12 -35.76 8.87 6.36
CA VAL A 12 -34.90 8.94 7.55
C VAL A 12 -35.28 10.12 8.47
N ILE A 13 -35.53 11.30 7.90
CA ILE A 13 -35.97 12.46 8.69
C ILE A 13 -37.36 12.24 9.28
N ALA A 14 -38.31 11.75 8.48
CA ALA A 14 -39.68 11.48 8.96
C ALA A 14 -39.70 10.46 10.09
N ASP A 15 -38.90 9.39 9.99
CA ASP A 15 -38.79 8.37 11.03
C ASP A 15 -38.17 8.93 12.30
N SER A 16 -37.14 9.77 12.19
CA SER A 16 -36.58 10.49 13.34
C SER A 16 -37.61 11.38 14.03
N TRP A 17 -38.41 12.13 13.26
CA TRP A 17 -39.48 12.96 13.80
C TRP A 17 -40.56 12.13 14.50
N ASN A 18 -40.96 11.01 13.90
CA ASN A 18 -41.91 10.08 14.52
C ASN A 18 -41.39 9.54 15.85
N ARG A 19 -40.09 9.22 15.95
CA ARG A 19 -39.49 8.81 17.21
C ARG A 19 -39.49 9.95 18.23
N CYS A 20 -39.12 11.18 17.83
CA CYS A 20 -39.18 12.37 18.70
C CYS A 20 -40.58 12.58 19.30
N ILE A 21 -41.62 12.48 18.46
CA ILE A 21 -43.02 12.58 18.88
C ILE A 21 -43.38 11.42 19.84
N ALA A 22 -42.92 10.20 19.56
CA ALA A 22 -43.17 9.05 20.42
C ALA A 22 -42.51 9.17 21.81
N TRP A 23 -41.39 9.87 21.91
CA TRP A 23 -40.76 10.23 23.20
C TRP A 23 -41.41 11.44 23.88
N GLY A 24 -42.42 12.05 23.26
CA GLY A 24 -43.19 13.15 23.84
C GLY A 24 -42.58 14.53 23.66
N LEU A 25 -41.64 14.69 22.72
CA LEU A 25 -41.05 16.01 22.42
C LEU A 25 -42.00 16.87 21.61
N ASP A 26 -42.01 18.16 21.91
CA ASP A 26 -42.62 19.22 21.09
C ASP A 26 -41.55 20.02 20.33
N HIS A 27 -41.91 20.62 19.19
CA HIS A 27 -40.99 21.43 18.38
C HIS A 27 -40.41 22.64 19.13
N ASP A 28 -41.12 23.16 20.13
CA ASP A 28 -40.73 24.32 20.92
C ASP A 28 -39.96 23.98 22.20
N ASP A 29 -39.73 22.69 22.49
CA ASP A 29 -38.95 22.26 23.64
C ASP A 29 -37.50 22.79 23.61
N GLN A 30 -37.01 23.17 24.80
CA GLN A 30 -35.66 23.71 24.99
C GLN A 30 -34.92 22.93 26.08
N PRO A 31 -34.57 21.66 25.82
CA PRO A 31 -33.85 20.84 26.77
C PRO A 31 -32.49 21.48 27.10
N ALA A 32 -32.01 21.23 28.32
CA ALA A 32 -30.66 21.56 28.74
C ALA A 32 -29.81 20.28 28.75
N PRO A 33 -28.53 20.34 28.37
CA PRO A 33 -27.67 19.17 28.44
C PRO A 33 -27.43 18.81 29.90
N LEU A 34 -27.65 17.55 30.24
CA LEU A 34 -27.28 17.00 31.54
C LEU A 34 -25.75 16.92 31.60
N MET A 35 -25.16 17.67 32.53
CA MET A 35 -23.73 17.61 32.78
C MET A 35 -23.43 16.40 33.67
N PRO A 36 -22.58 15.46 33.23
CA PRO A 36 -22.24 14.32 34.06
C PRO A 36 -21.31 14.72 35.22
N GLU A 37 -21.36 13.93 36.28
CA GLU A 37 -20.44 14.04 37.41
C GLU A 37 -18.99 13.77 36.98
N SER A 38 -18.01 14.41 37.64
CA SER A 38 -16.59 14.27 37.30
C SER A 38 -16.10 12.82 37.29
N ALA A 39 -16.57 11.99 38.22
CA ALA A 39 -16.23 10.56 38.26
C ALA A 39 -16.73 9.80 37.03
N ARG A 40 -17.86 10.23 36.44
CA ARG A 40 -18.40 9.62 35.21
C ARG A 40 -17.57 10.01 33.98
N LEU A 41 -17.00 11.21 33.96
CA LEU A 41 -16.12 11.66 32.88
C LEU A 41 -14.81 10.86 32.85
N GLU A 42 -14.18 10.64 34.00
CA GLU A 42 -12.96 9.81 34.10
C GLU A 42 -13.22 8.37 33.66
N GLU A 43 -14.38 7.81 34.00
CA GLU A 43 -14.76 6.47 33.55
C GLU A 43 -14.93 6.40 32.04
N ILE A 44 -15.57 7.41 31.43
CA ILE A 44 -15.73 7.52 29.98
C ILE A 44 -14.36 7.61 29.29
N GLU A 45 -13.46 8.47 29.76
CA GLU A 45 -12.11 8.60 29.19
C GLU A 45 -11.33 7.30 29.27
N ARG A 46 -11.43 6.58 30.40
CA ARG A 46 -10.77 5.27 30.57
C ARG A 46 -11.35 4.22 29.63
N GLN A 47 -12.68 4.11 29.60
CA GLN A 47 -13.41 3.11 28.83
C GLN A 47 -13.18 3.30 27.32
N TYR A 48 -13.15 4.54 26.84
CA TYR A 48 -13.02 4.86 25.41
C TYR A 48 -11.62 5.37 25.02
N SER A 49 -10.62 5.15 25.88
CA SER A 49 -9.24 5.62 25.69
C SER A 49 -8.62 5.20 24.35
N GLU A 50 -8.89 3.98 23.90
CA GLU A 50 -8.40 3.49 22.61
C GLU A 50 -9.06 4.23 21.43
N LEU A 51 -10.39 4.35 21.44
CA LEU A 51 -11.16 5.04 20.39
C LEU A 51 -10.75 6.53 20.29
N LEU A 52 -10.58 7.17 21.45
CA LEU A 52 -10.10 8.56 21.54
C LEU A 52 -8.68 8.69 20.99
N SER A 53 -7.75 7.84 21.44
CA SER A 53 -6.35 7.84 21.00
C SER A 53 -6.22 7.64 19.49
N VAL A 54 -6.94 6.66 18.93
CA VAL A 54 -6.93 6.39 17.48
C VAL A 54 -7.46 7.59 16.70
N THR A 55 -8.60 8.15 17.13
CA THR A 55 -9.23 9.28 16.44
C THR A 55 -8.30 10.49 16.45
N GLU A 56 -7.83 10.90 17.63
CA GLU A 56 -7.05 12.13 17.81
C GLU A 56 -5.62 12.03 17.27
N ALA A 57 -4.91 10.94 17.57
CA ALA A 57 -3.48 10.84 17.27
C ALA A 57 -3.20 10.27 15.87
N GLU A 58 -4.08 9.41 15.34
CA GLU A 58 -3.83 8.72 14.07
C GLU A 58 -4.72 9.17 12.91
N VAL A 59 -5.93 9.66 13.16
CA VAL A 59 -6.86 10.00 12.06
C VAL A 59 -6.94 11.50 11.81
N LEU A 60 -7.28 12.29 12.83
CA LEU A 60 -7.46 13.74 12.69
C LEU A 60 -6.27 14.50 12.07
N PRO A 61 -4.98 14.15 12.32
CA PRO A 61 -3.85 14.87 11.73
C PRO A 61 -3.84 14.88 10.20
N TYR A 62 -4.37 13.84 9.54
CA TYR A 62 -4.44 13.75 8.08
C TYR A 62 -5.51 14.65 7.47
N TYR A 63 -6.52 15.02 8.26
CA TYR A 63 -7.64 15.86 7.81
C TYR A 63 -7.50 17.31 8.30
N ARG A 64 -6.48 17.61 9.11
CA ARG A 64 -6.26 18.94 9.70
C ARG A 64 -6.19 20.04 8.64
N ASN A 65 -5.56 19.80 7.49
CA ASN A 65 -5.47 20.80 6.42
C ASN A 65 -6.82 21.09 5.73
N VAL A 66 -7.66 20.07 5.60
CA VAL A 66 -9.03 20.21 5.04
C VAL A 66 -9.93 20.97 6.02
N LEU A 67 -9.72 20.73 7.31
CA LEU A 67 -10.55 21.28 8.40
C LEU A 67 -10.06 22.64 8.90
N ALA A 68 -8.77 22.96 8.82
CA ALA A 68 -8.19 24.21 9.36
C ALA A 68 -8.69 25.48 8.66
N ASN A 69 -9.06 25.37 7.37
CA ASN A 69 -9.62 26.47 6.60
C ASN A 69 -11.16 26.51 6.66
N SER A 70 -11.77 25.65 7.48
CA SER A 70 -13.21 25.47 7.59
C SER A 70 -13.65 25.76 9.02
N ARG A 71 -14.67 26.60 9.21
CA ARG A 71 -15.33 26.78 10.50
C ARG A 71 -16.13 25.52 10.83
N CYS A 72 -15.48 24.55 11.45
CA CYS A 72 -16.07 23.27 11.79
C CYS A 72 -15.65 22.78 13.18
N LEU A 73 -16.53 21.99 13.78
CA LEU A 73 -16.30 21.29 15.04
C LEU A 73 -16.57 19.81 14.80
N ILE A 74 -15.57 18.99 15.07
CA ILE A 74 -15.67 17.54 15.05
C ILE A 74 -16.07 17.10 16.46
N LEU A 75 -17.05 16.22 16.55
CA LEU A 75 -17.43 15.53 17.77
C LEU A 75 -17.35 14.04 17.58
N LEU A 76 -16.79 13.38 18.58
CA LEU A 76 -16.87 11.93 18.73
C LEU A 76 -17.82 11.62 19.88
N ALA A 77 -18.80 10.76 19.62
CA ALA A 77 -19.73 10.25 20.62
C ALA A 77 -19.66 8.72 20.70
N ASP A 78 -20.08 8.14 21.81
CA ASP A 78 -20.25 6.69 21.96
C ASP A 78 -21.53 6.18 21.25
N GLN A 79 -21.74 4.87 21.31
CA GLN A 79 -22.93 4.18 20.81
C GLN A 79 -24.26 4.60 21.48
N HIS A 80 -24.19 5.32 22.59
CA HIS A 80 -25.32 5.87 23.32
C HIS A 80 -25.49 7.38 23.07
N ALA A 81 -24.79 7.95 22.09
CA ALA A 81 -24.75 9.37 21.75
C ALA A 81 -24.14 10.27 22.83
N THR A 82 -23.39 9.71 23.78
CA THR A 82 -22.65 10.47 24.79
C THR A 82 -21.37 11.03 24.18
N VAL A 83 -21.15 12.34 24.25
CA VAL A 83 -19.94 12.98 23.72
C VAL A 83 -18.72 12.47 24.47
N LEU A 84 -17.73 12.00 23.73
CA LEU A 84 -16.45 11.55 24.26
C LEU A 84 -15.41 12.67 24.20
N ASN A 85 -15.36 13.40 23.08
CA ASN A 85 -14.48 14.56 22.92
C ASN A 85 -14.91 15.42 21.71
N SER A 86 -14.39 16.64 21.62
CA SER A 86 -14.59 17.56 20.50
C SER A 86 -13.29 18.23 20.07
N TRP A 87 -13.16 18.52 18.77
CA TRP A 87 -11.99 19.17 18.17
C TRP A 87 -12.40 20.17 17.10
N GLY A 88 -11.82 21.36 17.08
CA GLY A 88 -12.05 22.36 16.02
C GLY A 88 -12.37 23.75 16.56
N ASP A 89 -13.06 24.56 15.75
CA ASP A 89 -13.40 25.94 16.09
C ASP A 89 -14.74 26.02 16.84
N GLU A 90 -14.70 26.18 18.16
CA GLU A 90 -15.92 26.32 18.99
C GLU A 90 -16.78 27.54 18.63
N ARG A 91 -16.26 28.51 17.87
CA ARG A 91 -16.99 29.72 17.46
C ARG A 91 -18.06 29.43 16.41
N ILE A 92 -18.12 28.22 15.87
CA ILE A 92 -19.19 27.81 14.94
C ILE A 92 -20.58 27.83 15.59
N THR A 93 -20.65 27.80 16.91
CA THR A 93 -21.89 27.57 17.63
C THR A 93 -22.35 28.80 18.38
N GLU A 94 -23.66 29.04 18.33
CA GLU A 94 -24.31 30.01 19.18
C GLU A 94 -23.98 29.70 20.64
N THR A 95 -23.80 30.74 21.47
CA THR A 95 -23.44 30.61 22.89
C THR A 95 -24.35 29.63 23.65
N ARG A 96 -25.61 29.53 23.22
CA ARG A 96 -26.62 28.60 23.76
C ARG A 96 -26.32 27.13 23.51
N LEU A 97 -25.73 26.77 22.38
CA LEU A 97 -25.46 25.38 22.01
C LEU A 97 -24.12 24.87 22.54
N LYS A 98 -23.20 25.77 22.94
CA LYS A 98 -21.89 25.41 23.51
C LYS A 98 -21.93 24.32 24.57
N PRO A 99 -22.86 24.33 25.54
CA PRO A 99 -22.94 23.28 26.56
C PRO A 99 -23.20 21.89 25.99
N TRP A 100 -23.79 21.76 24.79
CA TRP A 100 -24.07 20.46 24.16
C TRP A 100 -22.83 19.82 23.53
N PHE A 101 -21.73 20.54 23.33
CA PHE A 101 -20.51 19.99 22.71
C PHE A 101 -19.45 19.55 23.72
N GLN A 102 -19.74 19.70 25.01
CA GLN A 102 -18.84 19.29 26.08
C GLN A 102 -18.86 17.77 26.26
N THR A 103 -17.73 17.22 26.71
CA THR A 103 -17.63 15.80 27.03
C THR A 103 -18.70 15.39 28.03
N GLY A 104 -19.34 14.25 27.76
CA GLY A 104 -20.34 13.63 28.60
C GLY A 104 -21.79 14.05 28.34
N THR A 105 -22.03 15.04 27.48
CA THR A 105 -23.38 15.42 27.06
C THR A 105 -23.99 14.35 26.17
N ASN A 106 -25.33 14.23 26.12
CA ASN A 106 -25.99 13.16 25.39
C ASN A 106 -26.86 13.68 24.24
N TRP A 107 -26.56 13.23 23.02
CA TRP A 107 -27.22 13.61 21.78
C TRP A 107 -28.28 12.61 21.29
N GLN A 108 -28.84 11.77 22.16
CA GLN A 108 -29.95 10.90 21.74
C GLN A 108 -31.15 11.75 21.32
N GLU A 109 -31.87 11.27 20.30
CA GLU A 109 -33.03 11.98 19.77
C GLU A 109 -34.10 12.24 20.83
N GLN A 110 -34.27 11.34 21.81
CA GLN A 110 -35.19 11.55 22.94
C GLN A 110 -34.85 12.78 23.81
N ASN A 111 -33.60 13.24 23.79
CA ASN A 111 -33.11 14.33 24.62
C ASN A 111 -33.00 15.67 23.88
N CYS A 112 -32.65 15.65 22.59
CA CYS A 112 -32.37 16.86 21.81
C CYS A 112 -33.04 16.87 20.43
N GLY A 113 -34.01 15.99 20.20
CA GLY A 113 -34.71 15.84 18.93
C GLY A 113 -33.80 15.33 17.80
N THR A 114 -34.32 15.37 16.57
CA THR A 114 -33.57 14.96 15.36
C THR A 114 -32.25 15.71 15.25
N ASN A 115 -31.15 14.96 15.27
CA ASN A 115 -29.78 15.44 15.15
C ASN A 115 -28.92 14.36 14.48
N ALA A 116 -27.78 14.73 13.88
CA ALA A 116 -27.03 13.77 13.07
C ALA A 116 -26.48 12.60 13.89
N ILE A 117 -26.04 12.82 15.14
CA ILE A 117 -25.47 11.76 15.98
C ILE A 117 -26.54 10.71 16.30
N GLY A 118 -27.64 11.13 16.95
CA GLY A 118 -28.73 10.23 17.34
C GLY A 118 -29.39 9.53 16.14
N THR A 119 -29.60 10.27 15.05
CA THR A 119 -30.19 9.70 13.81
C THR A 119 -29.25 8.67 13.18
N SER A 120 -27.93 8.92 13.20
CA SER A 120 -26.94 8.00 12.65
C SER A 120 -26.92 6.67 13.40
N ILE A 121 -27.05 6.72 14.74
CA ILE A 121 -27.15 5.53 15.59
C ILE A 121 -28.42 4.75 15.28
N ALA A 122 -29.56 5.44 15.20
CA ALA A 122 -30.86 4.80 14.98
C ALA A 122 -30.95 4.10 13.61
N VAL A 123 -30.34 4.67 12.57
CA VAL A 123 -30.36 4.12 11.20
C VAL A 123 -29.19 3.17 10.96
N GLY A 124 -28.09 3.29 11.70
CA GLY A 124 -26.85 2.55 11.46
C GLY A 124 -26.15 2.96 10.16
N ALA A 125 -26.31 4.21 9.73
CA ALA A 125 -25.75 4.71 8.48
C ALA A 125 -25.28 6.17 8.60
N PRO A 126 -24.40 6.65 7.70
CA PRO A 126 -24.07 8.06 7.60
C PRO A 126 -25.31 8.89 7.26
N VAL A 127 -25.53 9.95 8.04
CA VAL A 127 -26.68 10.85 7.86
C VAL A 127 -26.21 12.29 7.92
N GLN A 128 -26.98 13.15 7.27
CA GLN A 128 -26.81 14.59 7.37
C GLN A 128 -28.12 15.19 7.81
N ILE A 129 -28.10 16.08 8.80
CA ILE A 129 -29.28 16.80 9.28
C ILE A 129 -29.04 18.28 9.07
N GLN A 130 -30.00 18.94 8.44
CA GLN A 130 -29.90 20.32 8.00
C GLN A 130 -31.04 21.16 8.54
N ARG A 131 -30.73 22.28 9.21
CA ARG A 131 -31.68 23.38 9.48
C ARG A 131 -33.07 22.88 9.90
N ASN A 132 -34.06 23.01 9.03
CA ASN A 132 -35.47 22.67 9.28
C ASN A 132 -35.74 21.16 9.40
N GLU A 133 -34.75 20.31 9.15
CA GLU A 133 -34.82 18.86 9.40
C GLU A 133 -34.63 18.54 10.89
N HIS A 134 -34.08 19.47 11.68
CA HIS A 134 -34.09 19.35 13.12
C HIS A 134 -35.52 19.47 13.66
N PHE A 135 -35.92 18.49 14.48
CA PHE A 135 -37.23 18.47 15.12
C PHE A 135 -37.38 19.69 16.05
N LEU A 136 -36.44 19.90 16.97
CA LEU A 136 -36.45 21.07 17.85
C LEU A 136 -36.03 22.33 17.09
N LYS A 137 -36.82 23.40 17.20
CA LYS A 137 -36.52 24.70 16.55
C LYS A 137 -35.19 25.27 16.98
N THR A 138 -34.77 24.99 18.21
CA THR A 138 -33.48 25.46 18.74
C THR A 138 -32.25 24.91 18.03
N ASN A 139 -32.36 23.76 17.35
CA ASN A 139 -31.22 23.14 16.68
C ASN A 139 -31.14 23.56 15.21
N ARG A 140 -32.07 24.39 14.71
CA ARG A 140 -32.12 24.76 13.29
C ARG A 140 -31.00 25.70 12.83
N SER A 141 -30.22 26.24 13.78
CA SER A 141 -29.04 27.06 13.50
C SER A 141 -27.80 26.23 13.14
N ILE A 142 -27.80 24.92 13.43
CA ILE A 142 -26.69 24.02 13.13
C ILE A 142 -26.97 23.12 11.92
N ILE A 143 -25.89 22.69 11.29
CA ILE A 143 -25.88 21.65 10.27
C ILE A 143 -24.83 20.63 10.69
N SER A 144 -25.18 19.35 10.61
CA SER A 144 -24.27 18.29 11.03
C SER A 144 -24.33 17.10 10.07
N SER A 145 -23.15 16.54 9.81
CA SER A 145 -22.99 15.26 9.11
C SER A 145 -22.35 14.28 10.08
N ALA A 146 -22.96 13.11 10.26
CA ALA A 146 -22.45 12.07 11.14
C ALA A 146 -22.29 10.75 10.40
N ALA A 147 -21.31 9.96 10.82
CA ALA A 147 -21.13 8.59 10.38
C ALA A 147 -20.83 7.68 11.58
N PRO A 148 -21.46 6.50 11.66
CA PRO A 148 -21.16 5.54 12.70
C PRO A 148 -19.79 4.92 12.45
N ILE A 149 -19.10 4.58 13.54
CA ILE A 149 -17.84 3.84 13.58
C ILE A 149 -18.19 2.43 14.05
N PHE A 150 -17.92 1.45 13.20
CA PHE A 150 -18.17 0.04 13.51
C PHE A 150 -16.92 -0.68 14.01
N ASP A 151 -17.10 -1.61 14.94
CA ASP A 151 -16.09 -2.62 15.25
C ASP A 151 -16.06 -3.75 14.21
N ALA A 152 -15.17 -4.72 14.44
CA ALA A 152 -15.06 -5.92 13.62
C ALA A 152 -16.33 -6.79 13.57
N HIS A 153 -17.23 -6.64 14.54
CA HIS A 153 -18.49 -7.38 14.66
C HIS A 153 -19.70 -6.56 14.15
N ARG A 154 -19.46 -5.45 13.44
CA ARG A 154 -20.50 -4.55 12.90
C ARG A 154 -21.34 -3.88 13.99
N GLN A 155 -20.85 -3.82 15.21
CA GLN A 155 -21.48 -3.05 16.28
C GLN A 155 -20.98 -1.62 16.24
N ILE A 156 -21.89 -0.67 16.46
CA ILE A 156 -21.53 0.75 16.57
C ILE A 156 -20.77 0.91 17.88
N VAL A 157 -19.50 1.33 17.81
CA VAL A 157 -18.70 1.66 19.00
C VAL A 157 -18.64 3.16 19.26
N GLY A 158 -18.94 3.96 18.24
CA GLY A 158 -19.05 5.40 18.34
C GLY A 158 -19.61 6.02 17.07
N VAL A 159 -19.78 7.34 17.10
CA VAL A 159 -20.22 8.15 15.97
C VAL A 159 -19.33 9.36 15.85
N LEU A 160 -18.78 9.58 14.67
CA LEU A 160 -18.06 10.79 14.35
C LEU A 160 -19.03 11.75 13.66
N SER A 161 -19.10 12.99 14.16
CA SER A 161 -19.93 14.04 13.60
C SER A 161 -19.10 15.28 13.30
N VAL A 162 -19.40 15.94 12.20
CA VAL A 162 -18.85 17.26 11.86
C VAL A 162 -20.00 18.25 11.84
N PHE A 163 -19.91 19.23 12.72
CA PHE A 163 -20.78 20.39 12.77
C PHE A 163 -20.12 21.51 11.98
N SER A 164 -20.89 22.19 11.15
CA SER A 164 -20.42 23.32 10.37
C SER A 164 -21.48 24.42 10.29
N ASP A 165 -21.05 25.59 9.84
CA ASP A 165 -22.01 26.57 9.32
C ASP A 165 -22.58 26.13 7.96
N ALA A 166 -23.50 26.94 7.43
CA ALA A 166 -24.20 26.63 6.18
C ALA A 166 -23.40 26.89 4.89
N TYR A 167 -22.13 27.31 4.97
CA TYR A 167 -21.32 27.65 3.80
C TYR A 167 -20.51 26.46 3.25
N LEU A 168 -20.35 25.37 4.02
CA LEU A 168 -19.67 24.18 3.54
C LEU A 168 -20.53 23.37 2.55
N PRO A 169 -19.98 22.92 1.41
CA PRO A 169 -20.67 22.04 0.47
C PRO A 169 -21.10 20.73 1.15
N GLN A 170 -22.40 20.65 1.47
CA GLN A 170 -22.99 19.65 2.37
C GLN A 170 -22.73 18.20 1.97
N ALA A 171 -22.84 17.87 0.68
CA ALA A 171 -22.58 16.52 0.17
C ALA A 171 -21.11 16.10 0.33
N HIS A 172 -20.18 17.06 0.23
CA HIS A 172 -18.76 16.81 0.41
C HIS A 172 -18.41 16.58 1.89
N THR A 173 -19.05 17.31 2.81
CA THR A 173 -18.88 17.11 4.26
C THR A 173 -19.29 15.71 4.67
N LEU A 174 -20.45 15.21 4.24
CA LEU A 174 -20.90 13.85 4.56
C LEU A 174 -19.92 12.78 4.04
N GLY A 175 -19.41 12.94 2.80
CA GLY A 175 -18.37 12.07 2.26
C GLY A 175 -17.07 12.09 3.09
N MET A 176 -16.65 13.27 3.55
CA MET A 176 -15.48 13.41 4.43
C MET A 176 -15.69 12.74 5.79
N VAL A 177 -16.83 12.94 6.45
CA VAL A 177 -17.13 12.28 7.74
C VAL A 177 -17.16 10.76 7.59
N ARG A 178 -17.69 10.26 6.47
CA ARG A 178 -17.65 8.83 6.16
C ARG A 178 -16.22 8.29 6.02
N LEU A 179 -15.34 9.02 5.32
CA LEU A 179 -13.93 8.63 5.19
C LEU A 179 -13.16 8.71 6.51
N LEU A 180 -13.48 9.71 7.35
CA LEU A 180 -12.92 9.82 8.69
C LEU A 180 -13.34 8.64 9.57
N SER A 181 -14.64 8.32 9.61
CA SER A 181 -15.15 7.16 10.35
C SER A 181 -14.48 5.86 9.86
N GLN A 182 -14.46 5.65 8.54
CA GLN A 182 -13.79 4.48 7.95
C GLN A 182 -12.30 4.40 8.29
N SER A 183 -11.61 5.54 8.38
CA SER A 183 -10.21 5.58 8.82
C SER A 183 -10.07 5.10 10.26
N VAL A 184 -10.96 5.52 11.16
CA VAL A 184 -10.96 5.07 12.56
C VAL A 184 -11.20 3.57 12.63
N GLU A 185 -12.23 3.05 11.93
CA GLU A 185 -12.52 1.61 11.86
C GLU A 185 -11.31 0.80 11.39
N ASN A 186 -10.65 1.25 10.32
CA ASN A 186 -9.49 0.58 9.76
C ASN A 186 -8.35 0.50 10.79
N ARG A 187 -8.11 1.58 11.55
CA ARG A 187 -7.07 1.61 12.59
C ARG A 187 -7.42 0.73 13.78
N LEU A 188 -8.68 0.69 14.21
CA LEU A 188 -9.15 -0.17 15.29
C LEU A 188 -8.99 -1.66 14.91
N ILE A 189 -9.46 -2.06 13.72
CA ILE A 189 -9.31 -3.44 13.23
C ILE A 189 -7.82 -3.83 13.15
N ASN A 190 -6.96 -2.92 12.65
CA ASN A 190 -5.53 -3.18 12.52
C ASN A 190 -4.82 -3.31 13.87
N ARG A 191 -5.19 -2.50 14.87
CA ARG A 191 -4.62 -2.60 16.23
C ARG A 191 -5.07 -3.87 16.93
N GLN A 192 -6.37 -4.18 16.83
CA GLN A 192 -6.97 -5.31 17.54
C GLN A 192 -6.54 -6.66 16.98
N PHE A 193 -6.45 -6.81 15.65
CA PHE A 193 -6.21 -8.11 15.02
C PHE A 193 -4.93 -8.20 14.19
N GLY A 194 -4.36 -7.07 13.75
CA GLY A 194 -3.20 -7.05 12.86
C GLY A 194 -1.91 -7.71 13.40
N PRO A 195 -1.62 -7.69 14.71
CA PRO A 195 -0.45 -8.39 15.25
C PRO A 195 -0.54 -9.91 15.14
N ASP A 196 -1.74 -10.47 15.26
CA ASP A 196 -1.97 -11.90 15.50
C ASP A 196 -2.54 -12.64 14.28
N HIS A 197 -3.04 -11.91 13.27
CA HIS A 197 -3.72 -12.49 12.11
C HIS A 197 -3.27 -11.91 10.76
N PHE A 198 -3.61 -12.61 9.67
CA PHE A 198 -3.35 -12.13 8.31
C PHE A 198 -4.31 -11.01 7.95
N GLN A 199 -3.78 -9.90 7.46
CA GLN A 199 -4.54 -8.77 6.96
C GLN A 199 -4.50 -8.73 5.43
N ILE A 200 -5.65 -8.62 4.79
CA ILE A 200 -5.83 -8.49 3.35
C ILE A 200 -6.52 -7.16 3.08
N THR A 201 -5.79 -6.22 2.48
CA THR A 201 -6.32 -4.93 2.05
C THR A 201 -6.73 -5.01 0.59
N LEU A 202 -7.99 -4.73 0.28
CA LEU A 202 -8.63 -4.83 -1.02
C LEU A 202 -8.93 -3.44 -1.58
N ASN A 203 -8.71 -3.26 -2.88
CA ASN A 203 -9.19 -2.09 -3.61
C ASN A 203 -9.47 -2.45 -5.07
N THR A 204 -10.18 -1.59 -5.80
CA THR A 204 -10.47 -1.80 -7.23
C THR A 204 -9.24 -1.57 -8.11
N THR A 205 -8.24 -0.83 -7.62
CA THR A 205 -6.98 -0.54 -8.31
C THR A 205 -5.78 -0.76 -7.38
N ALA A 206 -4.59 -0.97 -7.94
CA ALA A 206 -3.38 -1.29 -7.17
C ALA A 206 -2.70 -0.08 -6.49
N ASP A 207 -3.11 1.15 -6.81
CA ASP A 207 -2.37 2.35 -6.44
C ASP A 207 -2.81 2.97 -5.10
N ASN A 208 -3.90 2.49 -4.50
CA ASN A 208 -4.59 3.17 -3.39
C ASN A 208 -4.82 2.30 -2.15
N PHE A 209 -3.88 1.42 -1.79
CA PHE A 209 -4.02 0.57 -0.60
C PHE A 209 -3.96 1.34 0.72
N ASP A 210 -3.25 2.47 0.74
CA ASP A 210 -3.16 3.34 1.92
C ASP A 210 -4.37 4.28 2.05
N SER A 211 -5.33 4.17 1.13
CA SER A 211 -6.57 4.95 1.18
C SER A 211 -7.45 4.50 2.36
N PRO A 212 -8.06 5.45 3.08
CA PRO A 212 -9.18 5.17 4.00
C PRO A 212 -10.30 4.36 3.36
N TRP A 213 -10.47 4.46 2.04
CA TRP A 213 -11.52 3.81 1.27
C TRP A 213 -11.15 2.40 0.77
N SER A 214 -10.21 1.75 1.44
CA SER A 214 -9.84 0.35 1.18
C SER A 214 -10.77 -0.62 1.92
N GLY A 215 -11.02 -1.79 1.33
CA GLY A 215 -11.64 -2.91 2.04
C GLY A 215 -10.59 -3.62 2.88
N ILE A 216 -10.88 -3.96 4.12
CA ILE A 216 -9.98 -4.70 5.00
C ILE A 216 -10.65 -6.00 5.39
N LEU A 217 -9.95 -7.12 5.18
CA LEU A 217 -10.27 -8.42 5.75
C LEU A 217 -9.13 -8.83 6.68
N VAL A 218 -9.48 -9.43 7.81
CA VAL A 218 -8.53 -10.09 8.70
C VAL A 218 -8.96 -11.54 8.85
N CYS A 219 -8.01 -12.46 8.71
CA CYS A 219 -8.28 -13.89 8.71
C CYS A 219 -7.22 -14.69 9.46
N ASP A 220 -7.64 -15.84 9.97
CA ASP A 220 -6.75 -16.81 10.58
C ASP A 220 -5.99 -17.64 9.52
N ASP A 221 -5.04 -18.46 9.98
CA ASP A 221 -4.25 -19.36 9.12
C ASP A 221 -5.12 -20.37 8.36
N SER A 222 -6.34 -20.63 8.85
CA SER A 222 -7.30 -21.52 8.21
C SER A 222 -8.05 -20.84 7.06
N GLY A 223 -7.92 -19.53 6.90
CA GLY A 223 -8.60 -18.72 5.90
C GLY A 223 -10.02 -18.33 6.30
N ARG A 224 -10.36 -18.43 7.59
CA ARG A 224 -11.61 -17.91 8.14
C ARG A 224 -11.44 -16.42 8.42
N VAL A 225 -12.35 -15.61 7.91
CA VAL A 225 -12.40 -14.16 8.15
C VAL A 225 -12.94 -13.94 9.56
N ILE A 226 -12.13 -13.31 10.41
CA ILE A 226 -12.46 -13.03 11.81
C ILE A 226 -12.91 -11.58 12.02
N ALA A 227 -12.47 -10.67 11.13
CA ALA A 227 -12.82 -9.27 11.17
C ALA A 227 -12.79 -8.70 9.74
N SER A 228 -13.63 -7.71 9.49
CA SER A 228 -13.59 -6.96 8.24
C SER A 228 -14.21 -5.57 8.42
N ASN A 229 -13.92 -4.65 7.51
CA ASN A 229 -14.60 -3.35 7.49
C ASN A 229 -15.80 -3.35 6.53
N GLN A 230 -16.70 -2.36 6.64
CA GLN A 230 -17.92 -2.31 5.82
C GLN A 230 -17.60 -2.18 4.33
N ARG A 231 -16.47 -1.56 3.99
CA ARG A 231 -16.01 -1.43 2.61
C ARG A 231 -15.69 -2.78 1.98
N ALA A 232 -15.16 -3.74 2.72
CA ALA A 232 -14.91 -5.09 2.23
C ALA A 232 -16.22 -5.79 1.82
N ASP A 233 -17.27 -5.68 2.64
CA ASP A 233 -18.60 -6.24 2.31
C ASP A 233 -19.16 -5.63 1.03
N GLN A 234 -19.02 -4.31 0.84
CA GLN A 234 -19.47 -3.63 -0.38
C GLN A 234 -18.70 -4.10 -1.63
N LEU A 235 -17.39 -4.30 -1.52
CA LEU A 235 -16.57 -4.78 -2.63
C LEU A 235 -16.89 -6.24 -2.99
N LEU A 236 -17.24 -7.06 -1.99
CA LEU A 236 -17.49 -8.49 -2.15
C LEU A 236 -18.97 -8.83 -2.33
N GLY A 237 -19.87 -7.88 -2.09
CA GLY A 237 -21.32 -8.02 -2.23
C GLY A 237 -21.97 -8.96 -1.22
N THR A 238 -21.29 -9.30 -0.13
CA THR A 238 -21.74 -10.24 0.90
C THR A 238 -21.21 -9.83 2.27
N ASN A 239 -21.83 -10.31 3.36
CA ASN A 239 -21.24 -10.17 4.69
C ASN A 239 -20.02 -11.10 4.77
N THR A 240 -18.86 -10.51 5.04
CA THR A 240 -17.58 -11.21 5.00
C THR A 240 -17.17 -11.81 6.34
N VAL A 241 -17.74 -11.35 7.46
CA VAL A 241 -17.42 -11.83 8.81
C VAL A 241 -17.85 -13.30 8.95
N GLU A 242 -17.01 -14.12 9.55
CA GLU A 242 -17.14 -15.59 9.64
C GLU A 242 -17.11 -16.35 8.30
N GLY A 243 -16.99 -15.63 7.17
CA GLY A 243 -16.81 -16.21 5.85
C GLY A 243 -15.44 -16.88 5.69
N ARG A 244 -15.27 -17.65 4.61
CA ARG A 244 -13.98 -18.24 4.23
C ARG A 244 -13.42 -17.62 2.97
N LEU A 245 -12.10 -17.42 2.91
CA LEU A 245 -11.45 -16.86 1.71
C LEU A 245 -11.78 -17.64 0.43
N ASP A 246 -11.86 -18.97 0.50
CA ASP A 246 -12.19 -19.82 -0.65
C ASP A 246 -13.64 -19.64 -1.15
N GLN A 247 -14.53 -19.09 -0.31
CA GLN A 247 -15.91 -18.74 -0.67
C GLN A 247 -16.00 -17.32 -1.25
N LEU A 248 -15.11 -16.43 -0.84
CA LEU A 248 -15.09 -15.03 -1.28
C LEU A 248 -14.35 -14.87 -2.63
N PHE A 249 -13.28 -15.64 -2.83
CA PHE A 249 -12.40 -15.55 -3.99
C PHE A 249 -12.35 -16.87 -4.78
N THR A 250 -11.93 -16.79 -6.04
CA THR A 250 -11.69 -17.96 -6.88
C THR A 250 -10.33 -18.62 -6.61
N GLY A 251 -9.37 -17.88 -6.05
CA GLY A 251 -8.05 -18.39 -5.68
C GLY A 251 -8.06 -19.18 -4.37
N HIS A 252 -7.21 -20.19 -4.27
CA HIS A 252 -7.06 -20.98 -3.04
C HIS A 252 -6.43 -20.17 -1.91
N ARG A 253 -6.92 -20.36 -0.68
CA ARG A 253 -6.37 -19.75 0.55
C ARG A 253 -4.86 -19.72 0.62
N ASN A 254 -4.18 -20.85 0.37
CA ASN A 254 -2.73 -20.94 0.51
C ASN A 254 -1.99 -20.02 -0.49
N HIS A 255 -2.55 -19.81 -1.69
CA HIS A 255 -2.01 -18.86 -2.66
C HIS A 255 -2.20 -17.42 -2.18
N ILE A 256 -3.39 -17.12 -1.62
CA ILE A 256 -3.69 -15.81 -1.03
C ILE A 256 -2.73 -15.56 0.14
N LEU A 257 -2.79 -16.34 1.22
CA LEU A 257 -1.98 -16.12 2.42
C LEU A 257 -0.46 -16.28 2.19
N GLY A 258 -0.07 -17.06 1.18
CA GLY A 258 1.32 -17.26 0.80
C GLY A 258 1.94 -16.09 0.02
N HIS A 259 1.12 -15.16 -0.48
CA HIS A 259 1.60 -14.06 -1.30
C HIS A 259 2.60 -13.14 -0.56
N PRO A 260 3.63 -12.60 -1.25
CA PRO A 260 4.55 -11.63 -0.66
C PRO A 260 3.85 -10.35 -0.20
N GLU A 261 4.27 -9.79 0.95
CA GLU A 261 3.65 -8.57 1.49
C GLU A 261 3.96 -7.29 0.70
N THR A 262 5.08 -7.29 0.00
CA THR A 262 5.59 -6.14 -0.76
C THR A 262 4.93 -6.01 -2.14
N GLU A 263 4.10 -6.96 -2.52
CA GLU A 263 3.54 -7.06 -3.86
C GLU A 263 2.01 -7.02 -3.83
N THR A 264 1.44 -6.63 -4.97
CA THR A 264 -0.01 -6.58 -5.15
C THR A 264 -0.48 -7.89 -5.78
N LEU A 265 -1.54 -8.46 -5.24
CA LEU A 265 -2.18 -9.68 -5.71
C LEU A 265 -3.49 -9.31 -6.42
N GLN A 266 -3.71 -9.80 -7.64
CA GLN A 266 -5.02 -9.70 -8.26
C GLN A 266 -5.91 -10.85 -7.78
N LEU A 267 -7.02 -10.50 -7.12
CA LEU A 267 -8.04 -11.44 -6.67
C LEU A 267 -9.28 -11.30 -7.56
N THR A 268 -9.85 -12.42 -7.96
CA THR A 268 -11.17 -12.44 -8.61
C THR A 268 -12.20 -12.96 -7.62
N THR A 269 -13.26 -12.19 -7.39
CA THR A 269 -14.38 -12.59 -6.55
C THR A 269 -15.20 -13.69 -7.23
N ARG A 270 -16.02 -14.44 -6.48
CA ARG A 270 -16.99 -15.40 -7.08
C ARG A 270 -18.02 -14.73 -8.00
N SER A 271 -18.29 -13.44 -7.79
CA SER A 271 -19.10 -12.59 -8.66
C SER A 271 -18.35 -12.07 -9.90
N LYS A 272 -17.14 -12.58 -10.18
CA LYS A 272 -16.29 -12.22 -11.33
C LYS A 272 -15.80 -10.77 -11.34
N VAL A 273 -15.73 -10.13 -10.18
CA VAL A 273 -15.14 -8.80 -10.01
C VAL A 273 -13.65 -8.96 -9.74
N ARG A 274 -12.80 -8.19 -10.43
CA ARG A 274 -11.36 -8.15 -10.17
C ARG A 274 -11.04 -7.07 -9.14
N LEU A 275 -10.28 -7.45 -8.12
CA LEU A 275 -9.82 -6.58 -7.04
C LEU A 275 -8.30 -6.73 -6.91
N SER A 276 -7.63 -5.62 -6.66
CA SER A 276 -6.23 -5.63 -6.23
C SER A 276 -6.19 -5.82 -4.71
N ALA A 277 -5.26 -6.64 -4.24
CA ALA A 277 -5.10 -6.99 -2.84
C ALA A 277 -3.65 -6.80 -2.39
N ARG A 278 -3.44 -6.43 -1.13
CA ARG A 278 -2.13 -6.45 -0.47
C ARG A 278 -2.26 -7.24 0.83
N ILE A 279 -1.29 -8.09 1.10
CA ILE A 279 -1.36 -9.04 2.23
C ILE A 279 -0.28 -8.69 3.23
N LYS A 280 -0.63 -8.67 4.51
CA LYS A 280 0.29 -8.43 5.61
C LYS A 280 0.15 -9.56 6.60
N ARG A 281 1.27 -10.17 6.99
CA ARG A 281 1.29 -11.35 7.87
C ARG A 281 1.26 -10.92 9.34
N PRO A 282 0.81 -11.82 10.23
CA PRO A 282 0.92 -11.59 11.66
C PRO A 282 2.36 -11.35 12.08
N THR A 283 2.56 -10.40 12.99
CA THR A 283 3.87 -10.04 13.55
C THR A 283 4.19 -10.83 14.82
N ARG A 284 3.17 -11.36 15.50
CA ARG A 284 3.30 -12.29 16.62
C ARG A 284 3.00 -13.70 16.12
N VAL A 285 3.99 -14.59 16.25
CA VAL A 285 3.78 -16.03 16.00
C VAL A 285 2.96 -16.56 17.18
N ILE A 286 1.68 -16.90 16.94
CA ILE A 286 0.87 -17.63 17.92
C ILE A 286 1.44 -19.06 17.99
N SER A 287 2.32 -19.30 18.95
CA SER A 287 2.75 -20.65 19.32
C SER A 287 1.58 -21.36 20.00
N LYS A 288 0.75 -22.06 19.22
CA LYS A 288 -0.22 -23.02 19.77
C LYS A 288 0.56 -24.17 20.42
N SER A 289 0.62 -24.14 21.75
CA SER A 289 0.98 -25.28 22.59
C SER A 289 -0.18 -26.29 22.57
N GLU A 290 0.04 -27.49 22.03
CA GLU A 290 -0.44 -28.77 22.60
C GLU A 290 0.12 -29.99 21.83
N GLN A 291 1.09 -30.65 22.49
CA GLN A 291 1.39 -32.09 22.55
C GLN A 291 1.19 -32.99 21.31
N ALA A 292 2.32 -33.39 20.68
CA ALA A 292 2.58 -34.73 20.14
C ALA A 292 4.10 -34.91 19.86
N PRO A 293 4.64 -36.14 19.84
CA PRO A 293 5.97 -36.43 20.39
C PRO A 293 7.16 -36.15 19.45
N LEU A 294 8.30 -35.89 20.09
CA LEU A 294 9.65 -35.81 19.54
C LEU A 294 9.96 -36.99 18.61
N LEU A 295 9.83 -36.78 17.30
CA LEU A 295 10.39 -37.67 16.29
C LEU A 295 10.90 -36.84 15.10
N GLY A 296 12.21 -36.91 14.88
CA GLY A 296 12.81 -36.77 13.56
C GLY A 296 13.17 -35.36 13.14
N ASP A 297 14.43 -35.03 13.37
CA ASP A 297 15.22 -34.04 12.68
C ASP A 297 14.94 -34.04 11.16
N VAL A 298 14.17 -33.07 10.66
CA VAL A 298 14.12 -32.72 9.22
C VAL A 298 14.05 -31.20 9.11
N SER A 299 15.24 -30.62 8.97
CA SER A 299 15.44 -29.25 8.53
C SER A 299 14.88 -29.06 7.12
N GLN A 300 13.82 -28.26 6.94
CA GLN A 300 13.41 -27.65 5.66
C GLN A 300 12.86 -26.24 5.95
N SER A 301 13.72 -25.22 6.05
CA SER A 301 14.18 -24.34 4.95
C SER A 301 13.14 -23.35 4.42
N GLY A 302 12.81 -22.33 5.21
CA GLY A 302 12.58 -21.00 4.63
C GLY A 302 13.94 -20.49 4.13
N GLN A 303 14.10 -20.30 2.82
CA GLN A 303 15.40 -19.93 2.24
C GLN A 303 15.83 -18.54 2.72
N LEU A 304 16.60 -18.54 3.79
CA LEU A 304 17.44 -17.45 4.25
C LEU A 304 18.38 -17.06 3.09
N LEU A 305 18.29 -15.83 2.60
CA LEU A 305 19.29 -15.22 1.72
C LEU A 305 20.56 -15.00 2.56
N ASP A 306 21.45 -15.97 2.49
CA ASP A 306 22.83 -15.86 2.98
C ASP A 306 23.67 -15.09 1.95
N ILE A 307 24.77 -14.46 2.37
CA ILE A 307 25.62 -13.68 1.45
C ILE A 307 26.14 -14.55 0.29
N ASP A 308 26.35 -15.84 0.56
CA ASP A 308 26.81 -16.86 -0.38
C ASP A 308 25.70 -17.35 -1.35
N LYS A 309 24.45 -16.93 -1.16
CA LYS A 309 23.32 -17.24 -2.06
C LYS A 309 23.02 -16.10 -3.05
N LEU A 310 23.78 -15.01 -2.98
CA LEU A 310 23.67 -13.91 -3.95
C LEU A 310 24.38 -14.25 -5.27
N GLU A 311 25.44 -15.06 -5.20
CA GLU A 311 26.08 -15.63 -6.37
C GLU A 311 25.47 -17.00 -6.70
N TYR A 312 24.97 -17.15 -7.94
CA TYR A 312 24.64 -18.46 -8.49
C TYR A 312 25.83 -19.04 -9.27
N GLY A 313 27.05 -18.72 -8.82
CA GLY A 313 28.33 -19.07 -9.47
C GLY A 313 29.08 -17.90 -10.11
N ASP A 314 28.57 -16.67 -10.03
CA ASP A 314 29.24 -15.49 -10.61
C ASP A 314 30.34 -14.94 -9.69
N SER A 315 31.57 -14.93 -10.19
CA SER A 315 32.75 -14.52 -9.44
C SER A 315 32.81 -13.02 -9.18
N ALA A 316 32.22 -12.19 -10.05
CA ALA A 316 32.18 -10.75 -9.88
C ALA A 316 31.21 -10.37 -8.76
N VAL A 317 30.00 -10.93 -8.75
CA VAL A 317 28.99 -10.72 -7.68
C VAL A 317 29.51 -11.22 -6.34
N LYS A 318 30.14 -12.40 -6.31
CA LYS A 318 30.78 -12.94 -5.11
C LYS A 318 31.86 -12.01 -4.57
N ARG A 319 32.74 -11.52 -5.45
CA ARG A 319 33.79 -10.57 -5.08
C ARG A 319 33.20 -9.28 -4.52
N CYS A 320 32.17 -8.73 -5.18
CA CYS A 320 31.44 -7.56 -4.72
C CYS A 320 30.91 -7.76 -3.30
N ALA A 321 30.11 -8.82 -3.07
CA ALA A 321 29.51 -9.09 -1.77
C ALA A 321 30.56 -9.30 -0.67
N THR A 322 31.60 -10.10 -0.96
CA THR A 322 32.67 -10.40 -0.01
C THR A 322 33.48 -9.16 0.37
N GLN A 323 33.83 -8.31 -0.62
CA GLN A 323 34.61 -7.09 -0.38
C GLN A 323 33.77 -6.06 0.37
N SER A 324 32.53 -5.81 -0.08
CA SER A 324 31.60 -4.91 0.60
C SER A 324 31.39 -5.32 2.05
N PHE A 325 31.21 -6.60 2.33
CA PHE A 325 31.06 -7.10 3.69
C PHE A 325 32.27 -6.80 4.57
N LYS A 326 33.48 -7.20 4.13
CA LYS A 326 34.71 -7.02 4.91
C LYS A 326 35.01 -5.54 5.20
N VAL A 327 34.75 -4.67 4.24
CA VAL A 327 34.97 -3.22 4.38
C VAL A 327 33.93 -2.60 5.30
N LEU A 328 32.66 -2.93 5.13
CA LEU A 328 31.56 -2.42 5.94
C LEU A 328 31.73 -2.78 7.43
N GLN A 329 32.19 -4.00 7.74
CA GLN A 329 32.47 -4.42 9.12
C GLN A 329 33.56 -3.60 9.82
N ARG A 330 34.43 -2.91 9.05
CA ARG A 330 35.49 -2.05 9.60
C ARG A 330 35.05 -0.59 9.75
N GLY A 331 33.77 -0.28 9.53
CA GLY A 331 33.26 1.09 9.63
C GLY A 331 33.60 1.96 8.42
N VAL A 332 34.06 1.37 7.32
CA VAL A 332 34.40 2.09 6.09
C VAL A 332 33.16 2.14 5.18
N PRO A 333 32.79 3.31 4.64
CA PRO A 333 31.66 3.44 3.73
C PRO A 333 31.82 2.60 2.45
N VAL A 334 30.70 2.03 1.98
CA VAL A 334 30.63 1.27 0.73
C VAL A 334 29.73 1.99 -0.25
N LEU A 335 30.25 2.28 -1.45
CA LEU A 335 29.51 2.82 -2.58
C LEU A 335 29.24 1.71 -3.59
N ILE A 336 27.97 1.42 -3.85
CA ILE A 336 27.52 0.40 -4.79
C ILE A 336 27.07 1.09 -6.09
N THR A 337 27.75 0.80 -7.19
CA THR A 337 27.38 1.26 -8.53
C THR A 337 26.74 0.12 -9.33
N GLY A 338 26.00 0.47 -10.38
CA GLY A 338 25.42 -0.50 -11.30
C GLY A 338 24.06 -0.03 -11.81
N GLU A 339 23.66 -0.56 -12.96
CA GLU A 339 22.40 -0.20 -13.62
C GLU A 339 21.17 -0.36 -12.73
N THR A 340 20.10 0.33 -13.09
CA THR A 340 18.82 0.17 -12.41
C THR A 340 18.33 -1.28 -12.53
N GLY A 341 17.94 -1.88 -11.39
CA GLY A 341 17.39 -3.24 -11.36
C GLY A 341 18.41 -4.38 -11.24
N VAL A 342 19.71 -4.11 -11.03
CA VAL A 342 20.75 -5.16 -10.82
C VAL A 342 20.74 -5.80 -9.43
N GLY A 343 19.94 -5.28 -8.49
CA GLY A 343 19.80 -5.85 -7.14
C GLY A 343 20.63 -5.17 -6.03
N LYS A 344 20.94 -3.87 -6.17
CA LYS A 344 21.69 -3.07 -5.17
C LYS A 344 21.08 -3.20 -3.75
N GLU A 345 19.77 -3.02 -3.62
CA GLU A 345 19.07 -3.16 -2.33
C GLU A 345 19.13 -4.60 -1.77
N VAL A 346 19.08 -5.62 -2.64
CA VAL A 346 19.18 -7.03 -2.23
C VAL A 346 20.58 -7.31 -1.65
N LEU A 347 21.62 -6.78 -2.28
CA LEU A 347 22.98 -6.84 -1.74
C LEU A 347 23.07 -6.16 -0.36
N VAL A 348 22.50 -4.96 -0.19
CA VAL A 348 22.52 -4.27 1.11
C VAL A 348 21.79 -5.06 2.20
N LYS A 349 20.64 -5.65 1.89
CA LYS A 349 19.90 -6.51 2.83
C LYS A 349 20.73 -7.73 3.24
N ALA A 350 21.47 -8.34 2.33
CA ALA A 350 22.36 -9.45 2.64
C ALA A 350 23.55 -8.99 3.51
N LEU A 351 24.16 -7.84 3.18
CA LEU A 351 25.24 -7.25 3.96
C LEU A 351 24.81 -6.94 5.40
N HIS A 352 23.60 -6.40 5.58
CA HIS A 352 23.03 -6.14 6.91
C HIS A 352 22.82 -7.42 7.71
N ARG A 353 22.23 -8.46 7.10
CA ARG A 353 22.02 -9.76 7.76
C ARG A 353 23.30 -10.46 8.16
N ALA A 354 24.35 -10.34 7.36
CA ALA A 354 25.67 -10.91 7.65
C ALA A 354 26.46 -10.09 8.70
N SER A 355 26.04 -8.85 8.97
CA SER A 355 26.81 -7.89 9.78
C SER A 355 26.77 -8.16 11.28
N HIS A 356 27.78 -7.68 12.01
CA HIS A 356 27.71 -7.59 13.49
C HIS A 356 26.53 -6.71 13.96
N ARG A 357 25.95 -5.90 13.07
CA ARG A 357 24.76 -5.04 13.29
C ARG A 357 23.45 -5.65 12.75
N ARG A 358 23.37 -6.97 12.54
CA ARG A 358 22.16 -7.62 11.99
C ARG A 358 20.88 -7.39 12.80
N ASP A 359 21.01 -7.25 14.13
CA ASP A 359 19.89 -7.02 15.06
C ASP A 359 19.58 -5.52 15.25
N GLN A 360 20.36 -4.65 14.59
CA GLN A 360 20.23 -3.19 14.65
C GLN A 360 19.47 -2.66 13.41
N PRO A 361 18.93 -1.44 13.43
CA PRO A 361 18.11 -0.95 12.33
C PRO A 361 18.88 -0.85 11.01
N LEU A 362 18.25 -1.31 9.93
CA LEU A 362 18.62 -0.95 8.55
C LEU A 362 17.65 0.14 8.08
N VAL A 363 18.14 1.37 7.99
CA VAL A 363 17.34 2.50 7.49
C VAL A 363 17.69 2.72 6.04
N ALA A 364 16.79 2.32 5.14
CA ALA A 364 16.91 2.53 3.71
C ALA A 364 16.16 3.80 3.29
N VAL A 365 16.84 4.68 2.56
CA VAL A 365 16.30 5.95 2.07
C VAL A 365 16.61 6.06 0.59
N ASN A 366 15.57 6.19 -0.24
CA ASN A 366 15.74 6.52 -1.66
C ASN A 366 15.73 8.04 -1.82
N CYS A 367 16.88 8.63 -2.16
CA CYS A 367 17.02 10.08 -2.27
C CYS A 367 16.19 10.67 -3.42
N ALA A 368 15.93 9.88 -4.47
CA ALA A 368 15.11 10.31 -5.61
C ALA A 368 13.59 10.36 -5.29
N ALA A 369 13.15 9.65 -4.24
CA ALA A 369 11.74 9.58 -3.86
C ALA A 369 11.29 10.70 -2.92
N ILE A 370 12.23 11.43 -2.32
CA ILE A 370 11.94 12.52 -1.38
C ILE A 370 12.03 13.85 -2.15
N PRO A 371 11.00 14.72 -2.07
CA PRO A 371 11.05 16.04 -2.68
C PRO A 371 12.29 16.83 -2.20
N PRO A 372 13.05 17.50 -3.09
CA PRO A 372 14.28 18.21 -2.75
C PRO A 372 14.16 19.14 -1.54
N GLU A 373 13.00 19.78 -1.38
CA GLU A 373 12.71 20.72 -0.29
C GLU A 373 12.56 20.03 1.08
N LEU A 374 12.23 18.74 1.08
CA LEU A 374 12.01 17.93 2.29
C LEU A 374 13.17 17.00 2.63
N VAL A 375 14.13 16.80 1.71
CA VAL A 375 15.29 15.91 1.93
C VAL A 375 16.02 16.25 3.23
N GLU A 376 16.20 17.54 3.55
CA GLU A 376 16.90 17.95 4.77
C GLU A 376 16.13 17.61 6.05
N SER A 377 14.83 17.93 6.09
CA SER A 377 14.01 17.72 7.29
C SER A 377 13.76 16.23 7.55
N GLU A 378 13.69 15.42 6.50
CA GLU A 378 13.53 13.96 6.59
C GLU A 378 14.85 13.24 6.97
N LEU A 379 15.99 13.61 6.40
CA LEU A 379 17.28 12.96 6.70
C LEU A 379 17.84 13.36 8.07
N PHE A 380 17.91 14.67 8.34
CA PHE A 380 18.58 15.21 9.54
C PHE A 380 17.61 15.39 10.72
N GLY A 381 16.30 15.41 10.45
CA GLY A 381 15.31 15.74 11.46
C GLY A 381 15.22 17.24 11.71
N TYR A 382 14.27 17.66 12.51
CA TYR A 382 14.06 19.07 12.86
C TYR A 382 13.47 19.21 14.25
N GLU A 383 13.73 20.34 14.91
CA GLU A 383 13.12 20.67 16.18
C GLU A 383 11.72 21.26 16.03
N ALA A 384 10.92 21.17 17.09
CA ALA A 384 9.60 21.79 17.14
C ALA A 384 9.71 23.29 16.81
N GLY A 385 8.94 23.76 15.82
CA GLY A 385 8.94 25.17 15.42
C GLY A 385 10.08 25.60 14.47
N ALA A 386 10.87 24.66 13.92
CA ALA A 386 11.98 24.98 13.02
C ALA A 386 11.58 25.74 11.73
N PHE A 387 10.35 25.56 11.24
CA PHE A 387 9.80 26.26 10.07
C PHE A 387 8.26 26.23 10.10
N THR A 388 7.62 27.06 9.28
CA THR A 388 6.15 27.11 9.15
C THR A 388 5.61 25.77 8.63
N GLY A 389 4.83 25.06 9.45
CA GLY A 389 4.33 23.71 9.13
C GLY A 389 5.11 22.56 9.78
N ALA A 390 6.17 22.87 10.54
CA ALA A 390 6.87 21.88 11.36
C ALA A 390 5.92 21.26 12.41
N ARG A 391 6.01 19.94 12.60
CA ARG A 391 5.25 19.24 13.65
C ARG A 391 5.63 19.79 15.03
N ALA A 392 4.64 19.89 15.92
CA ALA A 392 4.83 20.40 17.28
C ALA A 392 5.82 19.57 18.13
N GLN A 393 6.08 18.31 17.76
CA GLN A 393 7.04 17.43 18.43
C GLN A 393 8.39 17.32 17.70
N GLY A 394 8.57 18.01 16.57
CA GLY A 394 9.74 17.85 15.70
C GLY A 394 9.74 16.52 14.92
N SER A 395 10.88 16.21 14.29
CA SER A 395 11.15 14.91 13.65
C SER A 395 12.56 14.46 13.98
N LEU A 396 12.73 13.17 14.31
CA LEU A 396 14.03 12.61 14.68
C LEU A 396 15.00 12.52 13.49
N GLY A 397 14.48 12.37 12.26
CA GLY A 397 15.29 12.20 11.04
C GLY A 397 15.81 10.78 10.82
N PHE A 398 15.99 10.39 9.55
CA PHE A 398 16.43 9.04 9.18
C PHE A 398 17.82 8.68 9.68
N ILE A 399 18.76 9.63 9.71
CA ILE A 399 20.14 9.36 10.15
C ILE A 399 20.16 8.99 11.63
N ARG A 400 19.39 9.70 12.47
CA ARG A 400 19.30 9.39 13.90
C ARG A 400 18.51 8.10 14.16
N LYS A 401 17.52 7.76 13.31
CA LYS A 401 16.86 6.45 13.35
C LYS A 401 17.82 5.30 13.03
N ALA A 402 18.87 5.55 12.25
CA ALA A 402 19.90 4.58 11.90
C ALA A 402 21.00 4.43 12.96
N HIS A 403 20.93 5.15 14.08
CA HIS A 403 21.94 5.09 15.14
C HIS A 403 22.17 3.65 15.62
N LYS A 404 23.45 3.26 15.73
CA LYS A 404 23.96 1.89 15.96
C LYS A 404 23.64 0.86 14.87
N GLY A 405 23.02 1.28 13.78
CA GLY A 405 22.60 0.45 12.66
C GLY A 405 23.37 0.73 11.37
N ILE A 406 22.69 0.48 10.25
CA ILE A 406 23.18 0.73 8.89
C ILE A 406 22.26 1.76 8.23
N LEU A 407 22.85 2.82 7.68
CA LEU A 407 22.16 3.79 6.83
C LEU A 407 22.45 3.44 5.37
N PHE A 408 21.39 3.14 4.62
CA PHE A 408 21.45 2.91 3.18
C PHE A 408 20.84 4.09 2.44
N LEU A 409 21.64 4.78 1.62
CA LEU A 409 21.19 5.88 0.76
C LEU A 409 21.22 5.42 -0.69
N ASP A 410 20.04 5.13 -1.25
CA ASP A 410 19.88 4.80 -2.66
C ASP A 410 19.74 6.07 -3.50
N GLU A 411 20.22 5.98 -4.74
CA GLU A 411 20.33 7.08 -5.70
C GLU A 411 20.94 8.37 -5.08
N ILE A 412 22.09 8.23 -4.41
CA ILE A 412 22.80 9.34 -3.73
C ILE A 412 23.13 10.51 -4.66
N GLY A 413 23.24 10.26 -5.97
CA GLY A 413 23.47 11.29 -6.99
C GLY A 413 22.32 12.30 -7.13
N GLU A 414 21.10 11.93 -6.74
CA GLU A 414 19.91 12.79 -6.80
C GLU A 414 19.75 13.68 -5.54
N MET A 415 20.67 13.58 -4.58
CA MET A 415 20.62 14.39 -3.36
C MET A 415 20.93 15.87 -3.64
N PRO A 416 20.13 16.83 -3.16
CA PRO A 416 20.42 18.26 -3.32
C PRO A 416 21.75 18.69 -2.66
N LEU A 417 22.44 19.68 -3.25
CA LEU A 417 23.75 20.17 -2.76
C LEU A 417 23.74 20.62 -1.29
N SER A 418 22.63 21.18 -0.82
CA SER A 418 22.48 21.63 0.56
C SER A 418 22.46 20.45 1.54
N ALA A 419 21.73 19.38 1.20
CA ALA A 419 21.72 18.12 1.93
C ALA A 419 23.08 17.40 1.86
N GLN A 420 23.76 17.41 0.71
CA GLN A 420 25.12 16.87 0.56
C GLN A 420 26.11 17.55 1.54
N SER A 421 26.01 18.86 1.67
CA SER A 421 26.86 19.65 2.56
C SER A 421 26.68 19.28 4.04
N ARG A 422 25.44 19.01 4.45
CA ARG A 422 25.14 18.55 5.82
C ARG A 422 25.53 17.10 6.04
N LEU A 423 25.28 16.21 5.07
CA LEU A 423 25.70 14.82 5.15
C LEU A 423 27.21 14.71 5.33
N LEU A 424 28.00 15.52 4.61
CA LEU A 424 29.45 15.59 4.79
C LEU A 424 29.83 15.89 6.25
N ARG A 425 29.20 16.89 6.88
CA ARG A 425 29.44 17.22 8.29
C ARG A 425 29.08 16.06 9.21
N VAL A 426 27.95 15.40 8.99
CA VAL A 426 27.55 14.21 9.76
C VAL A 426 28.60 13.12 9.67
N LEU A 427 29.12 12.85 8.47
CA LEU A 427 30.16 11.83 8.29
C LEU A 427 31.51 12.23 8.89
N GLN A 428 31.82 13.52 8.97
CA GLN A 428 33.05 14.06 9.55
C GLN A 428 33.01 14.07 11.07
N GLU A 429 31.97 14.65 11.64
CA GLU A 429 31.82 14.90 13.08
C GLU A 429 31.20 13.71 13.83
N ARG A 430 30.60 12.75 13.09
CA ARG A 430 29.79 11.65 13.65
C ARG A 430 28.68 12.18 14.56
N ALA A 431 28.07 13.28 14.16
CA ALA A 431 26.96 13.88 14.88
C ALA A 431 26.01 14.57 13.90
N VAL A 432 24.73 14.66 14.26
CA VAL A 432 23.67 15.28 13.48
C VAL A 432 23.14 16.48 14.24
N THR A 433 23.10 17.63 13.58
CA THR A 433 22.38 18.82 14.06
C THR A 433 21.02 18.88 13.36
N PRO A 434 19.89 18.70 14.09
CA PRO A 434 18.56 18.84 13.53
C PRO A 434 18.33 20.24 12.95
N VAL A 435 17.47 20.36 11.93
CA VAL A 435 17.09 21.67 11.39
C VAL A 435 16.42 22.52 12.48
N GLY A 436 16.89 23.75 12.64
CA GLY A 436 16.41 24.68 13.65
C GLY A 436 17.06 24.51 15.03
N SER A 437 17.90 23.48 15.23
CA SER A 437 18.63 23.26 16.47
C SER A 437 20.07 23.78 16.38
N THR A 438 20.64 24.18 17.52
CA THR A 438 22.09 24.39 17.68
C THR A 438 22.80 23.18 18.28
N ASP A 439 22.03 22.20 18.77
CA ASP A 439 22.57 21.06 19.51
C ASP A 439 22.94 19.92 18.55
N SER A 440 24.15 19.42 18.70
CA SER A 440 24.66 18.30 17.90
C SER A 440 24.47 16.99 18.65
N VAL A 441 23.83 16.01 17.99
CA VAL A 441 23.51 14.71 18.57
C VAL A 441 24.45 13.64 17.98
N PRO A 442 25.27 12.94 18.77
CA PRO A 442 26.20 11.95 18.25
C PRO A 442 25.48 10.78 17.56
N VAL A 443 26.00 10.37 16.41
CA VAL A 443 25.50 9.24 15.62
C VAL A 443 26.59 8.24 15.26
N ASP A 444 26.28 6.95 15.43
CA ASP A 444 27.15 5.85 15.05
C ASP A 444 26.46 5.00 13.98
N ILE A 445 26.84 5.18 12.71
CA ILE A 445 26.21 4.52 11.57
C ILE A 445 27.26 3.83 10.70
N LEU A 446 26.92 2.67 10.15
CA LEU A 446 27.62 2.13 8.98
C LEU A 446 26.92 2.67 7.74
N LEU A 447 27.69 3.26 6.83
CA LEU A 447 27.14 3.88 5.62
C LEU A 447 27.28 2.96 4.42
N VAL A 448 26.16 2.74 3.73
CA VAL A 448 26.14 2.17 2.38
C VAL A 448 25.42 3.16 1.47
N THR A 449 26.01 3.49 0.33
CA THR A 449 25.40 4.36 -0.67
C THR A 449 25.27 3.61 -1.99
N ALA A 450 24.28 3.98 -2.81
CA ALA A 450 24.11 3.43 -4.14
C ALA A 450 23.78 4.51 -5.17
N THR A 451 24.17 4.27 -6.42
CA THR A 451 23.86 5.12 -7.58
C THR A 451 23.77 4.28 -8.84
N ASN A 452 22.93 4.67 -9.79
CA ASN A 452 22.90 4.08 -11.14
C ASN A 452 23.83 4.79 -12.15
N ARG A 453 24.28 6.01 -11.84
CA ARG A 453 25.12 6.84 -12.70
C ARG A 453 26.52 7.04 -12.08
N PRO A 454 27.57 7.19 -12.91
CA PRO A 454 28.88 7.59 -12.43
C PRO A 454 28.82 8.96 -11.74
N LEU A 455 29.26 9.04 -10.47
CA LEU A 455 29.27 10.31 -9.74
C LEU A 455 30.29 11.31 -10.30
N ALA A 456 31.32 10.83 -11.02
CA ALA A 456 32.33 11.69 -11.65
C ALA A 456 31.71 12.75 -12.58
N SER A 457 30.75 12.36 -13.42
CA SER A 457 30.05 13.30 -14.29
C SER A 457 29.16 14.29 -13.52
N HIS A 458 28.61 13.88 -12.37
CA HIS A 458 27.81 14.77 -11.53
C HIS A 458 28.70 15.80 -10.81
N ILE A 459 29.94 15.45 -10.51
CA ILE A 459 30.94 16.37 -9.97
C ILE A 459 31.37 17.39 -11.03
N GLU A 460 31.68 16.94 -12.25
CA GLU A 460 32.06 17.82 -13.36
C GLU A 460 30.97 18.84 -13.69
N ASN A 461 29.70 18.41 -13.63
CA ASN A 461 28.55 19.27 -13.88
C ASN A 461 28.10 20.08 -12.64
N GLY A 462 28.83 20.04 -11.53
CA GLY A 462 28.51 20.80 -10.31
C GLY A 462 27.27 20.34 -9.53
N HIS A 463 26.70 19.18 -9.87
CA HIS A 463 25.53 18.60 -9.21
C HIS A 463 25.91 17.74 -7.99
N PHE A 464 27.17 17.35 -7.86
CA PHE A 464 27.67 16.59 -6.72
C PHE A 464 28.97 17.14 -6.19
N ARG A 465 29.13 17.21 -4.86
CA ARG A 465 30.34 17.73 -4.25
C ARG A 465 31.46 16.69 -4.24
N ALA A 466 32.65 17.10 -4.69
CA ALA A 466 33.83 16.24 -4.70
C ALA A 466 34.26 15.79 -3.29
N ASP A 467 34.14 16.65 -2.29
CA ASP A 467 34.51 16.34 -0.90
C ASP A 467 33.61 15.25 -0.28
N LEU A 468 32.30 15.30 -0.53
CA LEU A 468 31.38 14.24 -0.14
C LEU A 468 31.70 12.93 -0.87
N TYR A 469 31.98 12.99 -2.18
CA TYR A 469 32.36 11.82 -2.97
C TYR A 469 33.53 11.07 -2.34
N TYR A 470 34.62 11.76 -2.01
CA TYR A 470 35.78 11.14 -1.37
C TYR A 470 35.47 10.56 0.02
N ARG A 471 34.47 11.11 0.73
CA ARG A 471 34.06 10.61 2.05
C ARG A 471 33.19 9.36 1.97
N ILE A 472 32.32 9.24 0.97
CA ILE A 472 31.44 8.08 0.79
C ILE A 472 32.10 6.96 -0.04
N ASN A 473 33.09 7.29 -0.85
CA ASN A 473 33.80 6.35 -1.71
C ASN A 473 34.94 5.64 -0.95
N GLY A 474 34.62 4.92 0.12
CA GLY A 474 35.58 4.09 0.86
C GLY A 474 35.95 2.83 0.07
N LEU A 475 34.94 2.07 -0.33
CA LEU A 475 35.03 1.01 -1.34
C LEU A 475 33.97 1.27 -2.41
N CYS A 476 34.38 1.50 -3.65
CA CYS A 476 33.49 1.44 -4.80
C CYS A 476 33.38 -0.01 -5.28
N THR A 477 32.16 -0.48 -5.50
CA THR A 477 31.89 -1.83 -6.00
C THR A 477 30.77 -1.76 -7.02
N GLU A 478 31.02 -2.30 -8.20
CA GLU A 478 30.05 -2.30 -9.31
C GLU A 478 29.36 -3.65 -9.42
N LEU A 479 28.03 -3.65 -9.29
CA LEU A 479 27.23 -4.82 -9.59
C LEU A 479 27.03 -4.94 -11.11
N PRO A 480 27.40 -6.09 -11.72
CA PRO A 480 27.26 -6.28 -13.16
C PRO A 480 25.79 -6.33 -13.58
N ALA A 481 25.50 -5.76 -14.76
CA ALA A 481 24.22 -5.95 -15.44
C ALA A 481 23.95 -7.45 -15.69
N LEU A 482 22.68 -7.84 -15.73
CA LEU A 482 22.26 -9.23 -15.91
C LEU A 482 22.88 -9.87 -17.16
N ARG A 483 23.00 -9.10 -18.25
CA ARG A 483 23.62 -9.53 -19.50
C ARG A 483 25.12 -9.85 -19.41
N ASN A 484 25.80 -9.33 -18.38
CA ASN A 484 27.23 -9.52 -18.16
C ASN A 484 27.53 -10.56 -17.06
N ARG A 485 26.49 -11.19 -16.47
CA ARG A 485 26.63 -12.17 -15.39
C ARG A 485 26.83 -13.57 -15.95
N ALA A 486 27.87 -14.27 -15.47
CA ALA A 486 28.14 -15.66 -15.84
C ALA A 486 27.09 -16.63 -15.26
N ASP A 487 26.42 -16.23 -14.16
CA ASP A 487 25.41 -17.03 -13.48
C ASP A 487 23.98 -16.82 -13.98
N ARG A 488 23.78 -16.08 -15.09
CA ARG A 488 22.46 -15.69 -15.60
C ARG A 488 21.49 -16.88 -15.75
N LEU A 489 21.92 -17.98 -16.36
CA LEU A 489 21.07 -19.16 -16.53
C LEU A 489 20.66 -19.80 -15.19
N ALA A 490 21.59 -19.87 -14.24
CA ALA A 490 21.32 -20.41 -12.91
C ALA A 490 20.37 -19.49 -12.13
N LEU A 491 20.55 -18.18 -12.25
CA LEU A 491 19.65 -17.18 -11.68
C LEU A 491 18.24 -17.29 -12.29
N ILE A 492 18.09 -17.38 -13.61
CA ILE A 492 16.79 -17.56 -14.28
C ILE A 492 16.08 -18.82 -13.77
N LYS A 493 16.79 -19.95 -13.69
CA LYS A 493 16.23 -21.21 -13.19
C LYS A 493 15.80 -21.10 -11.72
N ASN A 494 16.59 -20.42 -10.89
CA ASN A 494 16.26 -20.23 -9.49
C ASN A 494 15.05 -19.31 -9.31
N LEU A 495 14.99 -18.19 -10.05
CA LEU A 495 13.84 -17.30 -10.02
C LEU A 495 12.58 -18.00 -10.53
N TYR A 496 12.69 -18.80 -11.59
CA TYR A 496 11.58 -19.63 -12.05
C TYR A 496 11.14 -20.65 -10.98
N SER A 497 12.07 -21.36 -10.33
CA SER A 497 11.71 -22.33 -9.30
C SER A 497 11.08 -21.71 -8.06
N GLN A 498 11.41 -20.46 -7.75
CA GLN A 498 10.78 -19.69 -6.66
C GLN A 498 9.35 -19.22 -6.99
N HIS A 499 9.06 -18.97 -8.27
CA HIS A 499 7.79 -18.37 -8.70
C HIS A 499 6.84 -19.34 -9.41
N ARG A 500 7.29 -20.52 -9.83
CA ARG A 500 6.47 -21.52 -10.54
C ARG A 500 5.28 -21.98 -9.69
N ASP A 501 4.20 -22.33 -10.37
CA ASP A 501 3.06 -22.98 -9.73
C ASP A 501 3.36 -24.46 -9.42
N PRO A 502 2.74 -25.06 -8.38
CA PRO A 502 2.94 -26.47 -8.04
C PRO A 502 2.62 -27.48 -9.15
N GLY A 503 1.82 -27.08 -10.15
CA GLY A 503 1.47 -27.90 -11.32
C GLY A 503 2.45 -27.80 -12.49
N GLN A 504 3.38 -26.84 -12.45
CA GLN A 504 4.33 -26.59 -13.53
C GLN A 504 5.58 -27.44 -13.40
N SER A 505 6.14 -27.82 -14.55
CA SER A 505 7.42 -28.49 -14.65
C SER A 505 8.51 -27.73 -13.91
N GLU A 506 9.42 -28.48 -13.27
CA GLU A 506 10.58 -27.92 -12.55
C GLU A 506 11.52 -27.12 -13.46
N GLN A 507 11.47 -27.35 -14.76
CA GLN A 507 12.33 -26.73 -15.74
C GLN A 507 11.51 -26.00 -16.79
N LEU A 508 11.97 -24.80 -17.16
CA LEU A 508 11.48 -24.09 -18.33
C LEU A 508 11.78 -24.89 -19.61
N SER A 509 10.90 -24.77 -20.60
CA SER A 509 11.16 -25.37 -21.91
C SER A 509 12.47 -24.81 -22.51
N PRO A 510 13.25 -25.62 -23.25
CA PRO A 510 14.52 -25.17 -23.81
C PRO A 510 14.39 -23.91 -24.68
N LYS A 511 13.24 -23.77 -25.35
CA LYS A 511 12.90 -22.62 -26.19
C LYS A 511 12.74 -21.34 -25.36
N VAL A 512 11.99 -21.40 -24.25
CA VAL A 512 11.81 -20.26 -23.34
C VAL A 512 13.11 -19.89 -22.65
N LEU A 513 13.87 -20.89 -22.18
CA LEU A 513 15.18 -20.65 -21.56
C LEU A 513 16.14 -19.95 -22.53
N SER A 514 16.17 -20.35 -23.80
CA SER A 514 17.00 -19.72 -24.82
C SER A 514 16.59 -18.27 -25.09
N ALA A 515 15.28 -17.99 -25.15
CA ALA A 515 14.78 -16.63 -25.34
C ALA A 515 15.15 -15.71 -24.16
N LEU A 516 15.01 -16.21 -22.92
CA LEU A 516 15.39 -15.48 -21.71
C LEU A 516 16.91 -15.26 -21.61
N ASP A 517 17.72 -16.21 -22.10
CA ASP A 517 19.17 -16.08 -22.08
C ASP A 517 19.67 -15.07 -23.13
N GLN A 518 19.06 -15.01 -24.31
CA GLN A 518 19.50 -14.12 -25.39
C GLN A 518 18.96 -12.68 -25.25
N HIS A 519 18.01 -12.43 -24.37
CA HIS A 519 17.43 -11.11 -24.17
C HIS A 519 18.45 -10.09 -23.59
N PRO A 520 18.43 -8.81 -24.05
CA PRO A 520 19.38 -7.78 -23.60
C PRO A 520 19.17 -7.29 -22.15
N TRP A 521 17.97 -7.49 -21.61
CA TRP A 521 17.58 -7.14 -20.22
C TRP A 521 17.90 -5.69 -19.81
N PRO A 522 17.32 -4.67 -20.49
CA PRO A 522 17.51 -3.25 -20.12
C PRO A 522 17.05 -2.94 -18.67
N GLY A 523 16.04 -3.64 -18.16
CA GLY A 523 15.59 -3.52 -16.77
C GLY A 523 16.19 -4.55 -15.81
N ASN A 524 17.26 -5.26 -16.22
CA ASN A 524 18.03 -6.22 -15.43
C ASN A 524 17.13 -7.26 -14.70
N ILE A 525 17.46 -7.59 -13.45
CA ILE A 525 16.77 -8.64 -12.66
C ILE A 525 15.31 -8.24 -12.38
N ARG A 526 15.03 -6.93 -12.22
CA ARG A 526 13.66 -6.44 -11.99
C ARG A 526 12.75 -6.76 -13.17
N GLN A 527 13.22 -6.55 -14.40
CA GLN A 527 12.48 -6.91 -15.61
C GLN A 527 12.32 -8.42 -15.74
N LEU A 528 13.39 -9.20 -15.48
CA LEU A 528 13.35 -10.66 -15.52
C LEU A 528 12.28 -11.24 -14.58
N VAL A 529 12.23 -10.78 -13.32
CA VAL A 529 11.22 -11.22 -12.35
C VAL A 529 9.81 -10.89 -12.85
N ASN A 530 9.60 -9.68 -13.38
CA ASN A 530 8.29 -9.29 -13.91
C ASN A 530 7.87 -10.16 -15.11
N VAL A 531 8.79 -10.39 -16.06
CA VAL A 531 8.53 -11.23 -17.25
C VAL A 531 8.19 -12.67 -16.84
N LEU A 532 8.96 -13.26 -15.92
CA LEU A 532 8.68 -14.61 -15.42
C LEU A 532 7.33 -14.69 -14.70
N ARG A 533 7.01 -13.72 -13.83
CA ARG A 533 5.74 -13.70 -13.10
C ARG A 533 4.53 -13.57 -14.03
N VAL A 534 4.61 -12.68 -15.03
CA VAL A 534 3.54 -12.53 -16.02
C VAL A 534 3.40 -13.80 -16.85
N ALA A 535 4.50 -14.42 -17.27
CA ALA A 535 4.48 -15.64 -18.05
C ALA A 535 3.90 -16.84 -17.29
N ILE A 536 4.27 -16.99 -16.01
CA ILE A 536 3.69 -18.00 -15.12
C ILE A 536 2.19 -17.74 -14.93
N ALA A 537 1.78 -16.49 -14.70
CA ALA A 537 0.39 -16.13 -14.52
C ALA A 537 -0.48 -16.35 -15.78
N ILE A 538 0.07 -16.13 -16.98
CA ILE A 538 -0.62 -16.41 -18.25
C ILE A 538 -0.71 -17.92 -18.51
N ALA A 539 0.29 -18.68 -18.09
CA ALA A 539 0.31 -20.13 -18.24
C ALA A 539 -0.72 -20.85 -17.36
N ASP A 540 -1.17 -20.23 -16.26
CA ASP A 540 -2.29 -20.69 -15.42
C ASP A 540 -2.20 -22.17 -15.03
N GLY A 541 -1.04 -22.56 -14.46
CA GLY A 541 -0.74 -23.93 -14.06
C GLY A 541 -0.24 -24.87 -15.17
N GLU A 542 -0.26 -24.45 -16.44
CA GLU A 542 0.42 -25.13 -17.55
C GLU A 542 1.90 -24.73 -17.63
N ASP A 543 2.71 -25.52 -18.35
CA ASP A 543 4.11 -25.17 -18.56
C ASP A 543 4.27 -23.86 -19.32
N VAL A 544 5.26 -23.05 -18.92
CA VAL A 544 5.53 -21.77 -19.55
C VAL A 544 6.08 -22.00 -20.96
N GLU A 545 5.40 -21.41 -21.94
CA GLU A 545 5.74 -21.47 -23.36
C GLU A 545 6.00 -20.06 -23.91
N ILE A 546 6.58 -19.94 -25.10
CA ILE A 546 7.00 -18.65 -25.68
C ILE A 546 5.84 -17.64 -25.73
N TRP A 547 4.63 -18.08 -26.08
CA TRP A 547 3.47 -17.20 -26.21
C TRP A 547 2.90 -16.74 -24.85
N HIS A 548 3.32 -17.33 -23.74
CA HIS A 548 3.01 -16.83 -22.40
C HIS A 548 3.90 -15.63 -22.03
N LEU A 549 5.02 -15.40 -22.72
CA LEU A 549 5.88 -14.24 -22.46
C LEU A 549 5.18 -12.94 -22.90
N PRO A 550 5.37 -11.82 -22.18
CA PRO A 550 4.77 -10.53 -22.53
C PRO A 550 5.14 -10.07 -23.94
N GLU A 551 4.23 -9.38 -24.63
CA GLU A 551 4.45 -8.88 -25.98
C GLU A 551 5.64 -7.88 -26.03
N ASP A 552 5.80 -7.04 -25.01
CA ASP A 552 6.92 -6.09 -24.90
C ASP A 552 8.28 -6.82 -24.83
N PHE A 553 8.36 -7.96 -24.12
CA PHE A 553 9.56 -8.79 -24.07
C PHE A 553 9.89 -9.37 -25.46
N LEU A 554 8.87 -9.84 -26.18
CA LEU A 554 9.05 -10.39 -27.53
C LEU A 554 9.46 -9.30 -28.52
N ALA A 555 8.90 -8.09 -28.42
CA ALA A 555 9.28 -6.95 -29.26
C ALA A 555 10.72 -6.48 -29.00
N GLU A 556 11.14 -6.39 -27.74
CA GLU A 556 12.52 -6.08 -27.36
C GLU A 556 13.51 -7.16 -27.83
N PHE A 557 13.11 -8.44 -27.71
CA PHE A 557 13.87 -9.57 -28.23
C PHE A 557 14.04 -9.50 -29.75
N GLU A 558 12.96 -9.20 -30.49
CA GLU A 558 12.99 -9.07 -31.96
C GLU A 558 13.86 -7.88 -32.40
N ALA A 559 13.74 -6.73 -31.73
CA ALA A 559 14.58 -5.55 -31.99
C ALA A 559 16.07 -5.81 -31.76
N ALA A 560 16.40 -6.65 -30.77
CA ALA A 560 17.78 -7.06 -30.48
C ALA A 560 18.30 -8.17 -31.41
N SER A 561 17.41 -8.96 -32.01
CA SER A 561 17.77 -10.13 -32.83
C SER A 561 18.02 -9.81 -34.31
N GLY A 562 17.68 -8.59 -34.77
CA GLY A 562 18.15 -8.04 -36.04
C GLY A 562 17.95 -8.94 -37.27
N ASP A 563 16.71 -9.25 -37.63
CA ASP A 563 16.39 -9.52 -39.02
C ASP A 563 16.08 -8.17 -39.69
N GLU A 564 16.92 -7.74 -40.62
CA GLU A 564 16.63 -6.64 -41.52
C GLU A 564 15.35 -6.96 -42.31
N SER A 565 14.22 -6.37 -41.94
CA SER A 565 13.07 -6.27 -42.84
C SER A 565 12.66 -4.81 -43.01
N ASP A 566 13.18 -4.24 -44.10
CA ASP A 566 12.69 -3.14 -44.95
C ASP A 566 11.73 -2.08 -44.32
N PRO A 567 12.10 -0.78 -44.26
CA PRO A 567 11.33 0.30 -43.62
C PRO A 567 9.99 0.68 -44.28
N ASN A 568 9.49 -0.10 -45.23
CA ASN A 568 8.40 0.32 -46.12
C ASN A 568 7.26 -0.70 -46.18
N THR A 569 6.53 -0.88 -45.08
CA THR A 569 5.15 -1.41 -45.15
C THR A 569 4.24 -0.75 -44.10
N PRO A 570 3.09 -0.18 -44.51
CA PRO A 570 2.19 0.52 -43.60
C PRO A 570 1.41 -0.45 -42.69
N GLU A 571 1.19 -0.02 -41.44
CA GLU A 571 0.32 -0.68 -40.45
C GLU A 571 -1.09 -0.92 -41.02
N PRO A 572 -1.69 -2.11 -40.89
CA PRO A 572 -3.11 -2.29 -41.19
C PRO A 572 -3.95 -1.84 -39.99
N GLY A 573 -4.69 -0.76 -40.21
CA GLY A 573 -5.69 -0.23 -39.30
C GLY A 573 -6.79 -1.23 -38.93
N VAL A 574 -7.31 -1.04 -37.72
CA VAL A 574 -8.45 -1.74 -37.13
C VAL A 574 -9.71 -1.53 -38.01
N GLY A 575 -9.96 -2.46 -38.93
CA GLY A 575 -11.16 -2.51 -39.76
C GLY A 575 -12.07 -3.66 -39.31
N GLY A 576 -13.20 -3.33 -38.69
CA GLY A 576 -14.19 -4.32 -38.25
C GLY A 576 -14.81 -5.09 -39.41
N VAL A 577 -14.69 -6.41 -39.39
CA VAL A 577 -15.52 -7.32 -40.19
C VAL A 577 -16.20 -8.30 -39.24
N LYS A 578 -17.53 -8.25 -39.16
CA LYS A 578 -18.34 -9.32 -38.57
C LYS A 578 -18.21 -10.54 -39.48
N VAL A 579 -17.53 -11.58 -39.01
CA VAL A 579 -17.51 -12.91 -39.66
C VAL A 579 -18.13 -13.91 -38.71
N GLU A 580 -19.04 -14.73 -39.25
CA GLU A 580 -19.76 -15.75 -38.51
C GLU A 580 -18.83 -16.82 -37.91
N PRO A 581 -19.22 -17.47 -36.79
CA PRO A 581 -18.31 -18.29 -35.98
C PRO A 581 -17.86 -19.62 -36.63
N GLY A 582 -18.48 -20.05 -37.74
CA GLY A 582 -18.27 -21.39 -38.31
C GLY A 582 -17.01 -21.57 -39.17
N ASP A 583 -16.47 -20.50 -39.78
CA ASP A 583 -15.48 -20.61 -40.88
C ASP A 583 -14.06 -20.12 -40.52
N THR A 584 -13.88 -19.62 -39.30
CA THR A 584 -12.66 -18.92 -38.87
C THR A 584 -11.49 -19.87 -38.58
N LEU A 585 -11.77 -21.06 -38.04
CA LEU A 585 -10.76 -22.06 -37.68
C LEU A 585 -10.19 -22.78 -38.92
N THR A 586 -11.04 -23.13 -39.88
CA THR A 586 -10.62 -23.75 -41.15
C THR A 586 -9.69 -22.83 -41.94
N ARG A 587 -10.03 -21.53 -42.02
CA ARG A 587 -9.19 -20.50 -42.64
C ARG A 587 -7.86 -20.32 -41.92
N THR A 588 -7.86 -20.39 -40.59
CA THR A 588 -6.64 -20.31 -39.78
C THR A 588 -5.67 -21.44 -40.09
N LEU A 589 -6.17 -22.68 -40.21
CA LEU A 589 -5.36 -23.86 -40.51
C LEU A 589 -4.81 -23.83 -41.95
N GLN A 590 -5.61 -23.37 -42.91
CA GLN A 590 -5.18 -23.21 -44.30
C GLN A 590 -4.06 -22.17 -44.44
N VAL A 591 -4.20 -21.00 -43.82
CA VAL A 591 -3.17 -19.95 -43.87
C VAL A 591 -1.91 -20.43 -43.15
N TYR A 592 -2.03 -21.08 -42.00
CA TYR A 592 -0.89 -21.64 -41.29
C TYR A 592 -0.10 -22.69 -42.12
N ARG A 593 -0.80 -23.59 -42.83
CA ARG A 593 -0.17 -24.56 -43.75
C ARG A 593 0.45 -23.88 -44.96
N LYS A 594 -0.20 -22.86 -45.51
CA LYS A 594 0.30 -22.07 -46.65
C LYS A 594 1.60 -21.33 -46.30
N CYS A 595 1.71 -20.82 -45.07
CA CYS A 595 2.93 -20.20 -44.55
C CYS A 595 3.98 -21.21 -44.05
N THR A 596 3.84 -22.51 -44.36
CA THR A 596 4.80 -23.56 -43.97
C THR A 596 5.11 -23.59 -42.46
N GLY A 597 4.14 -23.25 -41.61
CA GLY A 597 4.33 -23.20 -40.16
C GLY A 597 4.94 -21.89 -39.62
N ASN A 598 5.22 -20.89 -40.48
CA ASN A 598 5.69 -19.58 -40.04
C ASN A 598 4.54 -18.78 -39.41
N VAL A 599 4.48 -18.79 -38.09
CA VAL A 599 3.43 -18.16 -37.27
C VAL A 599 3.36 -16.65 -37.51
N SER A 600 4.50 -15.99 -37.71
CA SER A 600 4.58 -14.54 -37.92
C SER A 600 3.95 -14.12 -39.24
N GLN A 601 4.22 -14.89 -40.29
CA GLN A 601 3.64 -14.67 -41.61
C GLN A 601 2.14 -14.99 -41.62
N ALA A 602 1.75 -16.11 -40.99
CA ALA A 602 0.36 -16.52 -40.89
C ALA A 602 -0.50 -15.53 -40.06
N ALA A 603 0.04 -14.97 -38.97
CA ALA A 603 -0.66 -13.98 -38.14
C ALA A 603 -0.90 -12.66 -38.89
N ARG A 604 0.09 -12.21 -39.68
CA ARG A 604 -0.03 -11.07 -40.59
C ARG A 604 -1.08 -11.31 -41.67
N GLU A 605 -1.06 -12.48 -42.32
CA GLU A 605 -2.03 -12.82 -43.38
C GLU A 605 -3.46 -12.98 -42.83
N LEU A 606 -3.62 -13.35 -41.55
CA LEU A 606 -4.90 -13.46 -40.86
C LEU A 606 -5.34 -12.17 -40.15
N ALA A 607 -4.52 -11.11 -40.16
CA ALA A 607 -4.76 -9.85 -39.45
C ALA A 607 -5.12 -10.03 -37.96
N ILE A 608 -4.44 -10.95 -37.28
CA ILE A 608 -4.62 -11.24 -35.85
C ILE A 608 -3.28 -11.24 -35.13
N SER A 609 -3.27 -11.02 -33.82
CA SER A 609 -2.03 -11.17 -33.04
C SER A 609 -1.53 -12.62 -33.10
N ARG A 610 -0.21 -12.83 -33.00
CA ARG A 610 0.36 -14.19 -32.94
C ARG A 610 -0.24 -14.99 -31.78
N ASN A 611 -0.55 -14.35 -30.65
CA ASN A 611 -1.28 -14.96 -29.52
C ASN A 611 -2.68 -15.46 -29.91
N THR A 612 -3.42 -14.68 -30.69
CA THR A 612 -4.73 -15.10 -31.21
C THR A 612 -4.58 -16.26 -32.19
N LEU A 613 -3.52 -16.26 -32.99
CA LEU A 613 -3.21 -17.36 -33.90
C LEU A 613 -2.84 -18.65 -33.14
N TYR A 614 -1.95 -18.57 -32.13
CA TYR A 614 -1.59 -19.71 -31.29
C TYR A 614 -2.81 -20.30 -30.57
N LYS A 615 -3.69 -19.45 -30.04
CA LYS A 615 -4.94 -19.89 -29.41
C LYS A 615 -5.85 -20.65 -30.39
N ARG A 616 -6.01 -20.15 -31.61
CA ARG A 616 -6.80 -20.82 -32.67
C ARG A 616 -6.15 -22.12 -33.15
N LEU A 617 -4.82 -22.17 -33.27
CA LEU A 617 -4.10 -23.40 -33.65
C LEU A 617 -4.20 -24.48 -32.56
N ARG A 618 -4.24 -24.08 -31.29
CA ARG A 618 -4.51 -24.96 -30.15
C ARG A 618 -5.92 -25.54 -30.18
N GLU A 619 -6.93 -24.71 -30.46
CA GLU A 619 -8.32 -25.18 -30.67
C GLU A 619 -8.43 -26.17 -31.86
N LEU A 620 -7.48 -26.13 -32.80
CA LEU A 620 -7.37 -27.03 -33.95
C LEU A 620 -6.49 -28.27 -33.71
N GLY A 621 -5.88 -28.40 -32.53
CA GLY A 621 -4.99 -29.52 -32.19
C GLY A 621 -3.65 -29.53 -32.93
N VAL A 622 -3.23 -28.40 -33.49
CA VAL A 622 -1.93 -28.25 -34.18
C VAL A 622 -0.90 -27.75 -33.16
N ARG A 623 0.13 -28.56 -32.88
CA ARG A 623 1.23 -28.24 -31.96
C ARG A 623 2.36 -27.48 -32.65
#